data_AF-A0A968T632-F1
#
_entry.id   AF-A0A968T632-F1
#
_cell.length_a   1.000
_cell.length_b   1.000
_cell.length_c   1.000
_cell.angle_alpha   90.00
_cell.angle_beta   90.00
_cell.angle_gamma   90.00
#
_symmetry.space_group_name_H-M   'P 1'
#
loop_
_entity.id
_entity.type
_entity.pdbx_description
1 polymer ?
#
loop_
_entity_poly.entity_id
_entity_poly.type
_entity_poly.pdbx_seq_one_letter_code
_entity_poly.pdbx_strand_id
1 'polypeptide(L)' 'MQITTYTSFRQNLKSFMESVSKTHAPLFVTRANSDDIVVLAKSDYESMQETLHLLSNPNNANRLALALEEYKQGKGNQKN' A
#
# COMPACT_ATOMS: atom_id res chain seq x y z
N MET A 1 3.36 11.79 2.58
CA MET A 1 4.65 11.14 2.30
C MET A 1 5.71 11.80 3.16
N GLN A 2 6.47 11.01 3.93
CA GLN A 2 7.51 11.52 4.84
C GLN A 2 8.87 10.98 4.40
N ILE A 3 9.92 11.80 4.49
CA ILE A 3 11.30 11.43 4.17
C ILE A 3 12.15 11.65 5.41
N THR A 4 13.05 10.72 5.72
CA THR A 4 14.01 10.82 6.83
C THR A 4 15.35 10.22 6.44
N THR A 5 16.40 10.51 7.19
CA THR A 5 17.70 9.86 7.03
C THR A 5 17.77 8.56 7.84
N TYR A 6 18.65 7.64 7.44
CA TYR A 6 18.94 6.44 8.22
C TYR A 6 19.25 6.73 9.70
N THR A 7 20.07 7.75 9.97
CA THR A 7 20.46 8.11 11.34
C THR A 7 19.25 8.54 12.16
N SER A 8 18.40 9.41 11.61
CA SER A 8 17.17 9.86 12.30
C SER A 8 16.16 8.72 12.46
N PHE A 9 15.99 7.88 11.44
CA PHE A 9 15.13 6.70 11.50
C PHE A 9 15.56 5.75 12.61
N ARG A 10 16.86 5.42 12.70
CA ARG A 10 17.41 4.55 13.73
C ARG A 10 17.22 5.14 15.14
N GLN A 11 17.43 6.44 15.31
CA GLN A 11 17.27 7.11 16.61
C GLN A 11 15.80 7.16 17.07
N ASN A 12 14.85 7.27 16.14
CA ASN A 12 13.42 7.46 16.44
C ASN A 12 12.55 6.29 15.96
N LEU A 13 13.12 5.08 15.93
CA LEU A 13 12.54 3.90 15.26
C LEU A 13 11.08 3.63 15.69
N LYS A 14 10.83 3.61 17.00
CA LYS A 14 9.49 3.36 17.56
C LYS A 14 8.46 4.37 17.06
N SER A 15 8.79 5.66 17.11
CA SER A 15 7.87 6.73 16.70
C SER A 15 7.56 6.66 15.21
N PHE A 16 8.56 6.36 14.38
CA PHE A 16 8.34 6.16 12.94
C PHE A 16 7.47 4.93 12.66
N MET A 17 7.70 3.80 13.33
CA MET A 17 6.86 2.60 13.17
C MET A 17 5.40 2.84 13.58
N GLU A 18 5.18 3.53 14.69
CA GLU A 18 3.83 3.95 15.14
C GLU A 18 3.18 4.90 14.12
N SER A 19 3.92 5.88 13.61
CA SER A 19 3.42 6.83 12.61
C SER A 19 3.01 6.12 11.31
N VAL A 20 3.86 5.26 10.76
CA VAL A 20 3.58 4.50 9.53
C VAL A 20 2.35 3.61 9.73
N SER A 21 2.26 2.92 10.86
CA SER A 21 1.12 2.02 11.15
C SER A 21 -0.20 2.78 11.35
N LYS A 22 -0.15 3.99 11.93
CA LYS A 22 -1.35 4.80 12.19
C LYS A 22 -1.83 5.56 10.96
N THR A 23 -0.89 6.07 10.17
CA THR A 23 -1.20 6.95 9.04
C THR A 23 -1.38 6.20 7.73
N HIS A 24 -0.95 4.94 7.65
CA HIS A 24 -0.91 4.16 6.41
C HIS A 24 -0.20 4.91 5.27
N ALA A 25 0.80 5.74 5.64
CA ALA A 25 1.58 6.53 4.71
C ALA A 25 3.02 5.97 4.63
N PRO A 26 3.60 5.86 3.41
CA PRO A 26 4.96 5.41 3.25
C PRO A 26 5.97 6.40 3.86
N LEU A 27 6.98 5.83 4.52
CA LEU A 27 8.17 6.55 4.99
C LEU A 27 9.36 6.17 4.11
N PHE A 28 10.03 7.17 3.55
CA PHE A 28 11.23 7.00 2.76
C PHE A 28 12.45 7.25 3.65
N VAL A 29 13.38 6.31 3.67
CA VAL A 29 14.60 6.39 4.49
C VAL A 29 15.81 6.48 3.56
N THR A 30 16.48 7.62 3.59
CA THR A 30 17.64 7.88 2.75
C THR A 30 18.93 7.37 3.38
N ARG A 31 19.81 6.80 2.56
CA ARG A 31 21.09 6.24 3.00
C ARG A 31 22.25 6.84 2.19
N ALA A 32 23.32 7.26 2.88
CA ALA A 32 24.43 7.94 2.24
C ALA A 32 25.25 7.05 1.28
N ASN A 33 25.37 5.75 1.59
CA ASN A 33 26.26 4.82 0.88
C ASN A 33 25.52 3.56 0.36
N SER A 34 24.21 3.65 0.16
CA SER A 34 23.36 2.54 -0.31
C SER A 34 22.02 3.08 -0.79
N ASP A 35 21.23 2.26 -1.49
CA ASP A 35 19.93 2.68 -2.02
C ASP A 35 18.97 3.14 -0.94
N ASP A 36 18.02 4.00 -1.25
CA ASP A 36 16.96 4.37 -0.32
C ASP A 36 16.00 3.21 -0.08
N ILE A 37 15.35 3.17 1.09
CA ILE A 37 14.32 2.17 1.40
C ILE A 37 12.99 2.83 1.69
N VAL A 38 11.91 2.07 1.52
CA VAL A 38 10.56 2.47 1.92
C VAL A 38 10.10 1.57 3.06
N VAL A 39 9.55 2.18 4.11
CA VAL A 39 8.90 1.51 5.23
C VAL A 39 7.40 1.66 5.07
N LEU A 40 6.70 0.54 5.15
CA LEU A 40 5.24 0.43 5.04
C LEU A 40 4.68 -0.33 6.25
N ALA A 41 3.41 -0.09 6.58
CA ALA A 41 2.70 -1.00 7.46
C ALA A 41 2.57 -2.36 6.75
N LYS A 42 2.58 -3.44 7.53
CA LYS A 42 2.44 -4.79 6.98
C LYS A 42 1.16 -4.93 6.16
N SER A 43 0.04 -4.40 6.68
CA SER A 43 -1.26 -4.42 6.00
C SER A 43 -1.21 -3.76 4.63
N ASP A 44 -0.51 -2.63 4.51
CA ASP A 44 -0.43 -1.87 3.26
C ASP A 44 0.37 -2.65 2.21
N TYR A 45 1.48 -3.26 2.63
CA TYR A 45 2.26 -4.14 1.76
C TYR A 45 1.42 -5.34 1.28
N GLU A 46 0.70 -6.01 2.18
CA GLU A 46 -0.17 -7.14 1.82
C GLU A 46 -1.29 -6.73 0.87
N SER A 47 -1.98 -5.61 1.13
CA SER A 47 -3.02 -5.09 0.23
C SER A 47 -2.47 -4.69 -1.14
N MET A 48 -1.25 -4.14 -1.21
CA MET A 48 -0.58 -3.86 -2.48
C MET A 48 -0.26 -5.16 -3.24
N GLN A 49 0.27 -6.18 -2.57
CA GLN A 49 0.54 -7.48 -3.20
C GLN A 49 -0.74 -8.15 -3.71
N GLU A 50 -1.82 -8.10 -2.94
CA GLU A 50 -3.12 -8.62 -3.36
C GLU A 50 -3.66 -7.86 -4.58
N THR A 51 -3.61 -6.53 -4.56
CA THR A 51 -4.04 -5.69 -5.69
C THR A 51 -3.24 -6.03 -6.95
N LEU A 52 -1.91 -6.12 -6.84
CA LEU A 52 -1.04 -6.51 -7.94
C LEU A 52 -1.37 -7.92 -8.44
N HIS A 53 -1.61 -8.87 -7.55
CA HIS A 53 -2.01 -10.23 -7.90
C HIS A 53 -3.32 -10.23 -8.68
N LEU A 54 -4.36 -9.54 -8.19
CA LEU A 54 -5.66 -9.44 -8.84
C LEU A 54 -5.55 -8.80 -10.24
N LEU A 55 -4.69 -7.78 -10.39
CA LEU A 55 -4.51 -7.07 -11.65
C LEU A 55 -3.51 -7.74 -12.61
N SER A 56 -2.72 -8.71 -12.15
CA SER A 56 -1.68 -9.37 -12.97
C SER A 56 -2.21 -10.13 -14.18
N ASN A 57 -3.47 -10.59 -14.12
CA ASN A 57 -4.14 -11.26 -15.23
C ASN A 57 -5.09 -10.28 -15.93
N PRO A 58 -4.86 -9.92 -17.21
CA PRO A 58 -5.71 -8.98 -17.95
C PRO A 58 -7.19 -9.36 -17.97
N ASN A 59 -7.52 -10.65 -18.07
CA ASN A 59 -8.91 -11.11 -18.04
C ASN A 59 -9.54 -10.88 -16.66
N ASN A 60 -8.79 -11.11 -15.57
CA ASN A 60 -9.27 -10.86 -14.23
C ASN A 60 -9.40 -9.35 -13.94
N ALA A 61 -8.43 -8.55 -14.37
CA ALA A 61 -8.46 -7.10 -14.26
C ALA A 61 -9.68 -6.50 -14.98
N ASN A 62 -9.93 -6.93 -16.22
CA ASN A 62 -11.11 -6.51 -16.98
C ASN A 62 -12.41 -6.91 -16.30
N ARG A 63 -12.50 -8.15 -15.79
CA ARG A 63 -13.67 -8.62 -15.04
C ARG A 63 -13.93 -7.79 -13.78
N LEU A 64 -12.87 -7.45 -13.03
CA LEU A 64 -12.96 -6.60 -11.84
C LEU A 64 -13.40 -5.18 -12.21
N ALA A 65 -12.88 -4.61 -13.30
CA ALA A 65 -13.27 -3.30 -13.78
C ALA A 65 -14.75 -3.24 -14.17
N LEU A 66 -15.25 -4.26 -14.89
CA LEU A 66 -16.67 -4.39 -15.25
C LEU A 66 -17.56 -4.52 -14.01
N ALA A 67 -17.20 -5.38 -13.06
CA ALA A 67 -17.95 -5.56 -11.82
C ALA A 67 -18.02 -4.26 -11.00
N LEU A 68 -16.93 -3.48 -10.96
CA LEU A 68 -16.90 -2.19 -10.30
C LEU A 68 -17.82 -1.16 -10.99
N GLU A 69 -17.89 -1.18 -12.31
CA GLU A 69 -18.78 -0.32 -13.08
C GLU A 69 -20.25 -0.68 -12.87
N GLU A 70 -20.59 -1.97 -12.92
CA GLU A 70 -21.93 -2.46 -12.61
C GLU A 70 -22.35 -2.09 -11.18
N TYR A 71 -21.44 -2.23 -10.21
CA TYR A 71 -21.67 -1.82 -8.83
C TYR A 71 -21.98 -0.32 -8.71
N LYS A 72 -21.18 0.55 -9.36
CA LYS A 72 -21.42 2.01 -9.38
C LYS A 72 -22.74 2.39 -10.03
N GLN A 73 -23.18 1.62 -11.02
CA GLN A 73 -24.48 1.80 -11.68
C GLN A 73 -25.66 1.19 -10.89
N GLY A 74 -25.42 0.62 -9.71
CA GLY A 74 -26.46 0.00 -8.88
C GLY A 74 -26.99 -1.32 -9.43
N LYS A 75 -26.27 -1.98 -10.34
CA LYS A 75 -26.67 -3.24 -10.99
C LYS A 75 -26.23 -4.49 -10.21
N GLY A 76 -25.74 -4.31 -8.99
CA GLY A 76 -25.30 -5.42 -8.13
C GLY A 76 -26.50 -6.21 -7.60
N ASN A 77 -26.43 -7.55 -7.67
CA ASN A 77 -27.42 -8.42 -7.06
C ASN A 77 -27.01 -8.77 -5.62
N GLN A 78 -27.83 -8.40 -4.64
CA GLN A 78 -27.65 -8.84 -3.26
C GLN A 78 -28.06 -10.32 -3.15
N LYS A 79 -27.14 -11.18 -2.70
CA LYS A 79 -27.50 -12.55 -2.32
C LYS A 79 -28.12 -12.53 -0.93
N ASN A 80 -29.32 -13.11 -0.81
CA ASN A 80 -29.98 -13.44 0.45
C ASN A 80 -29.29 -14.61 1.15
#